data_AF-K5VHN7-F1
#
_entry.id   AF-K5VHN7-F1
#
_cell.length_a   1.000
_cell.length_b   1.000
_cell.length_c   1.000
_cell.angle_alpha   90.00
_cell.angle_beta   90.00
_cell.angle_gamma   90.00
#
_symmetry.space_group_name_H-M   'P 1'
#
loop_
_entity.id
_entity.type
_entity.pdbx_description
1 polymer ?
#
loop_
_entity_poly.entity_id
_entity_poly.type
_entity_poly.pdbx_seq_one_letter_code
_entity_poly.pdbx_strand_id
1 'polypeptide(L)'
;YTSGSTGKPKGVLIKQSSVVAFATNTDVFKWGPGHRVAQVNNLAWDASVIDVWASFLLGATLVCFDRFDVLDPPALARRFRAAHIDGCLVPTPLFRQFAATCPDVFCELMQILTGGEALDYATLRQARAAAPHVAFTNAYGPTE
;
A
#
# COMPACT_ATOMS: atom_id res chain seq x y z
N TYR A 1 7.68 7.80 14.83
CA TYR A 1 8.98 7.54 15.49
C TYR A 1 9.61 6.32 14.84
N THR A 2 10.92 6.28 14.69
CA THR A 2 11.66 5.13 14.11
C THR A 2 12.72 4.60 15.07
N SER A 3 13.16 3.35 14.89
CA SER A 3 14.23 2.76 15.70
C SER A 3 15.54 3.51 15.43
N GLY A 4 15.95 4.38 16.36
CA GLY A 4 17.22 5.09 16.26
C GLY A 4 18.41 4.13 16.39
N SER A 5 19.54 4.44 15.75
CA SER A 5 20.77 3.64 15.81
C SER A 5 21.38 3.55 17.22
N THR A 6 20.93 4.39 18.16
CA THR A 6 21.36 4.44 19.55
C THR A 6 20.46 3.64 20.51
N GLY A 7 19.49 2.89 19.98
CA GLY A 7 18.51 2.13 20.77
C GLY A 7 17.37 2.97 21.37
N LYS A 8 17.42 4.29 21.25
CA LYS A 8 16.31 5.19 21.60
C LYS A 8 15.51 5.56 20.34
N PRO A 9 14.18 5.44 20.34
CA PRO A 9 13.37 5.87 19.21
C PRO A 9 13.59 7.35 18.89
N LYS A 10 13.72 7.69 17.60
CA LYS A 10 13.83 9.07 17.13
C LYS A 10 12.51 9.51 16.48
N GLY A 11 12.10 10.75 16.77
CA GLY A 11 10.98 11.39 16.09
C GLY A 11 11.45 11.96 14.76
N VAL A 12 10.71 11.69 13.68
CA VAL A 12 10.91 12.36 12.39
C VAL A 12 9.80 13.38 12.23
N LEU A 13 10.16 14.65 12.07
CA LEU A 13 9.21 15.74 11.89
C LEU A 13 8.99 15.97 10.40
N ILE A 14 7.81 15.57 9.91
CA ILE A 14 7.43 15.74 8.52
C ILE A 14 6.63 17.02 8.36
N LYS A 15 7.02 17.87 7.40
CA LYS A 15 6.29 19.10 7.07
C LYS A 15 5.00 18.76 6.32
N GLN A 16 3.94 19.51 6.57
CA GLN A 16 2.67 19.37 5.85
C GLN A 16 2.86 19.54 4.32
N SER A 17 3.73 20.46 3.88
CA SER A 17 4.02 20.66 2.46
C SER A 17 4.67 19.43 1.82
N SER A 18 5.51 18.69 2.55
CA SER A 18 6.10 17.43 2.08
C SER A 18 5.03 16.36 1.89
N VAL A 19 4.09 16.24 2.85
CA VAL A 19 2.97 15.31 2.75
C VAL A 19 2.11 15.64 1.53
N VAL A 20 1.74 16.91 1.34
CA VAL A 20 0.91 17.32 0.20
C VAL A 20 1.63 17.02 -1.12
N ALA A 21 2.87 17.49 -1.29
CA ALA A 21 3.61 17.30 -2.54
C ALA A 21 3.76 15.82 -2.91
N PHE A 22 3.98 14.95 -1.92
CA PHE A 22 4.06 13.51 -2.12
C PHE A 22 2.69 12.90 -2.45
N ALA A 23 1.68 13.14 -1.62
CA ALA A 23 0.36 12.53 -1.75
C ALA A 23 -0.41 12.96 -3.01
N THR A 24 -0.09 14.12 -3.58
CA THR A 24 -0.66 14.59 -4.85
C THR A 24 0.17 14.20 -6.08
N ASN A 25 1.18 13.35 -5.93
CA ASN A 25 2.04 12.93 -7.05
C ASN A 25 1.30 11.96 -7.99
N THR A 26 0.73 12.48 -9.06
CA THR A 26 -0.02 11.72 -10.07
C THR A 26 0.84 10.83 -10.95
N ASP A 27 2.17 10.97 -10.94
CA ASP A 27 3.06 10.03 -11.62
C ASP A 27 3.09 8.69 -10.89
N VAL A 28 2.98 8.73 -9.56
CA VAL A 28 2.95 7.55 -8.69
C VAL A 28 1.52 7.04 -8.50
N PHE A 29 0.61 7.87 -8.02
CA PHE A 29 -0.74 7.45 -7.65
C PHE A 29 -1.70 7.63 -8.82
N LYS A 30 -2.40 6.55 -9.19
CA LYS A 30 -3.43 6.55 -10.24
C LYS A 30 -4.85 6.59 -9.67
N TRP A 31 -4.97 7.09 -8.44
CA TRP A 31 -6.22 7.20 -7.70
C TRP A 31 -6.92 8.53 -7.96
N GLY A 32 -8.22 8.58 -7.70
CA GLY A 32 -9.06 9.71 -8.04
C GLY A 32 -10.51 9.52 -7.61
N PRO A 33 -11.42 10.46 -7.97
CA PRO A 33 -12.85 10.31 -7.74
C PRO A 33 -13.39 8.99 -8.30
N GLY A 34 -14.18 8.29 -7.50
CA GLY A 34 -14.73 6.97 -7.84
C GLY A 34 -13.85 5.79 -7.45
N HIS A 35 -12.54 6.00 -7.25
CA HIS A 35 -11.64 4.95 -6.77
C HIS A 35 -11.74 4.75 -5.25
N ARG A 36 -11.45 3.54 -4.80
CA ARG A 36 -11.54 3.09 -3.42
C ARG A 36 -10.21 2.47 -3.00
N VAL A 37 -9.55 3.11 -2.05
CA VAL A 37 -8.21 2.73 -1.56
C VAL A 37 -8.35 2.04 -0.22
N ALA A 38 -7.71 0.89 -0.05
CA ALA A 38 -7.72 0.18 1.24
C ALA A 38 -6.68 0.78 2.20
N GLN A 39 -7.13 1.15 3.39
CA GLN A 39 -6.25 1.43 4.52
C GLN A 39 -5.81 0.11 5.14
N VAL A 40 -4.61 -0.33 4.79
CA VAL A 40 -4.02 -1.58 5.29
C VAL A 40 -2.79 -1.33 6.16
N ASN A 41 -2.21 -0.13 6.08
CA ASN A 41 -1.03 0.23 6.84
C ASN A 41 -1.42 0.76 8.23
N ASN A 42 -0.65 0.34 9.23
CA ASN A 42 -0.79 0.84 10.60
C ASN A 42 -0.42 2.33 10.64
N LEU A 43 -1.25 3.15 11.31
CA LEU A 43 -1.06 4.59 11.47
C LEU A 43 0.26 5.00 12.15
N ALA A 44 0.93 4.08 12.84
CA ALA A 44 2.26 4.31 13.41
C ALA A 44 3.38 4.35 12.35
N TRP A 45 3.10 3.89 11.12
CA TRP A 45 4.03 3.85 10.00
C TRP A 45 3.70 4.94 8.98
N ASP A 46 4.73 5.52 8.39
CA ASP A 46 4.62 6.54 7.33
C ASP A 46 3.93 6.04 6.07
N ALA A 47 3.96 4.73 5.78
CA ALA A 47 3.15 4.11 4.74
C ALA A 47 1.65 4.46 4.83
N SER A 48 1.12 4.69 6.04
CA SER A 48 -0.26 5.13 6.22
C SER A 48 -0.55 6.53 5.66
N VAL A 49 0.48 7.35 5.43
CA VAL A 49 0.35 8.64 4.74
C VAL A 49 -0.15 8.44 3.31
N ILE A 50 0.29 7.36 2.65
CA ILE A 50 -0.17 7.01 1.30
C ILE A 50 -1.65 6.65 1.35
N ASP A 51 -2.01 5.70 2.20
CA ASP A 51 -3.40 5.26 2.34
C ASP A 51 -4.32 6.46 2.62
N VAL A 52 -3.99 7.28 3.62
CA VAL A 52 -4.87 8.37 4.07
C VAL A 52 -4.82 9.58 3.15
N TRP A 53 -3.63 10.16 2.94
CA TRP A 53 -3.53 11.46 2.31
C TRP A 53 -3.57 11.39 0.79
N ALA A 54 -2.99 10.35 0.16
CA ALA A 54 -3.14 10.22 -1.29
C ALA A 54 -4.60 9.95 -1.66
N SER A 55 -5.34 9.19 -0.84
CA SER A 55 -6.79 9.02 -1.03
C SER A 55 -7.53 10.35 -0.95
N PHE A 56 -7.41 11.07 0.17
CA PHE A 56 -8.19 12.28 0.39
C PHE A 56 -7.81 13.42 -0.55
N LEU A 57 -6.53 13.63 -0.81
CA LEU A 57 -6.06 14.74 -1.64
C LEU A 57 -6.27 14.50 -3.13
N LEU A 58 -6.40 13.24 -3.57
CA LEU A 58 -6.78 12.91 -4.94
C LEU A 58 -8.29 12.69 -5.12
N GLY A 59 -9.09 12.76 -4.04
CA GLY A 59 -10.54 12.61 -4.08
C GLY A 59 -11.06 11.17 -4.13
N ALA A 60 -10.23 10.18 -3.80
CA ALA A 60 -10.63 8.79 -3.66
C ALA A 60 -11.31 8.52 -2.30
N THR A 61 -11.99 7.38 -2.20
CA THR A 61 -12.57 6.90 -0.93
C THR A 61 -11.55 6.06 -0.17
N LEU A 62 -11.31 6.37 1.10
CA LEU A 62 -10.55 5.50 2.00
C LEU A 62 -11.47 4.45 2.63
N VAL A 63 -11.10 3.17 2.52
CA VAL A 63 -11.83 2.04 3.10
C VAL A 63 -10.98 1.39 4.18
N CYS A 64 -11.46 1.40 5.42
CA CYS A 64 -10.74 0.85 6.56
C CYS A 64 -10.86 -0.67 6.66
N PHE A 65 -9.73 -1.35 6.91
CA PHE A 65 -9.68 -2.78 7.16
C PHE A 65 -9.20 -3.06 8.58
N ASP A 66 -9.74 -4.11 9.20
CA ASP A 66 -9.19 -4.60 10.46
C ASP A 66 -7.84 -5.28 10.20
N ARG A 67 -6.90 -5.11 11.13
CA ARG A 67 -5.54 -5.65 11.00
C ARG A 67 -5.50 -7.17 10.82
N PHE A 68 -6.44 -7.90 11.41
CA PHE A 68 -6.47 -9.35 11.32
C PHE A 68 -6.91 -9.80 9.94
N ASP A 69 -7.80 -9.05 9.30
CA ASP A 69 -8.21 -9.31 7.92
C ASP A 69 -7.08 -9.04 6.92
N VAL A 70 -6.23 -8.03 7.18
CA VAL A 70 -5.06 -7.74 6.33
C VAL A 70 -4.03 -8.88 6.36
N LEU A 71 -3.93 -9.59 7.49
CA LEU A 71 -2.97 -10.69 7.68
C LEU A 71 -3.50 -12.07 7.22
N ASP A 72 -4.76 -12.15 6.79
CA ASP A 72 -5.41 -13.33 6.22
C ASP A 72 -5.65 -13.12 4.71
N PRO A 73 -4.74 -13.58 3.82
CA PRO A 73 -4.84 -13.28 2.39
C PRO A 73 -6.15 -13.76 1.73
N PRO A 74 -6.66 -14.98 1.99
CA PRO A 74 -7.99 -15.38 1.51
C PRO A 74 -9.13 -14.48 1.99
N ALA A 75 -9.12 -14.05 3.26
CA ALA A 75 -10.13 -13.13 3.77
C ALA A 75 -10.01 -11.75 3.10
N LEU A 76 -8.78 -11.24 2.96
CA LEU A 76 -8.50 -9.98 2.33
C LEU A 76 -8.99 -9.95 0.87
N ALA A 77 -8.71 -11.00 0.09
CA ALA A 77 -9.18 -11.11 -1.29
C ALA A 77 -10.72 -11.03 -1.39
N ARG A 78 -11.44 -11.74 -0.51
CA ARG A 78 -12.91 -11.67 -0.47
C ARG A 78 -13.40 -10.28 -0.11
N ARG A 79 -12.76 -9.62 0.86
CA ARG A 79 -13.16 -8.28 1.29
C ARG A 79 -12.81 -7.21 0.26
N PHE A 80 -11.68 -7.33 -0.44
CA PHE A 80 -11.30 -6.45 -1.54
C PHE A 80 -12.35 -6.50 -2.65
N ARG A 81 -12.77 -7.70 -3.04
CA ARG A 81 -13.87 -7.89 -3.99
C ARG A 81 -15.19 -7.28 -3.50
N ALA A 82 -15.60 -7.60 -2.29
CA ALA A 82 -16.87 -7.12 -1.73
C ALA A 82 -16.91 -5.60 -1.54
N ALA A 83 -15.76 -4.98 -1.25
CA ALA A 83 -15.64 -3.55 -1.04
C ALA A 83 -15.20 -2.80 -2.31
N HIS A 84 -15.03 -3.48 -3.45
CA HIS A 84 -14.56 -2.90 -4.72
C HIS A 84 -13.27 -2.08 -4.53
N ILE A 85 -12.23 -2.67 -3.94
CA ILE A 85 -10.96 -1.98 -3.73
C ILE A 85 -10.18 -1.88 -5.02
N ASP A 86 -9.75 -0.67 -5.35
CA ASP A 86 -8.97 -0.35 -6.54
C ASP A 86 -7.46 -0.34 -6.26
N GLY A 87 -7.04 0.04 -5.05
CA GLY A 87 -5.62 0.02 -4.75
C GLY A 87 -5.25 0.13 -3.28
N CYS A 88 -3.98 -0.16 -3.01
CA CYS A 88 -3.37 -0.04 -1.71
C CYS A 88 -1.83 -0.07 -1.82
N LEU A 89 -1.15 0.29 -0.73
CA LEU A 89 0.24 -0.08 -0.53
C LEU A 89 0.33 -1.22 0.49
N VAL A 90 1.10 -2.25 0.18
CA VAL A 90 1.42 -3.33 1.14
C VAL A 90 2.94 -3.47 1.33
N PRO A 91 3.43 -3.71 2.56
CA PRO A 91 4.85 -3.97 2.78
C PRO A 91 5.36 -5.16 1.94
N THR A 92 6.58 -5.08 1.43
CA THR A 92 7.17 -6.12 0.56
C THR A 92 7.08 -7.55 1.13
N PRO A 93 7.31 -7.80 2.45
CA PRO A 93 7.11 -9.14 3.02
C PRO A 93 5.69 -9.69 2.84
N LEU A 94 4.69 -8.84 3.03
CA LEU A 94 3.28 -9.21 2.91
C LEU A 94 2.90 -9.39 1.44
N PHE A 95 3.38 -8.52 0.55
CA PHE A 95 3.24 -8.70 -0.90
C PHE A 95 3.77 -10.06 -1.36
N ARG A 96 4.95 -10.46 -0.88
CA ARG A 96 5.55 -11.76 -1.17
C ARG A 96 4.70 -12.92 -0.66
N GLN A 97 4.17 -12.80 0.56
CA GLN A 97 3.25 -13.79 1.11
C GLN A 97 2.00 -13.93 0.24
N PHE A 98 1.38 -12.81 -0.17
CA PHE A 98 0.20 -12.81 -1.03
C PHE A 98 0.48 -13.47 -2.38
N ALA A 99 1.56 -13.08 -3.05
CA ALA A 99 1.95 -13.67 -4.32
C ALA A 99 2.12 -15.19 -4.21
N ALA A 100 2.73 -15.67 -3.13
CA ALA A 100 3.01 -17.08 -2.90
C ALA A 100 1.76 -17.90 -2.52
N THR A 101 0.85 -17.37 -1.70
CA THR A 101 -0.22 -18.16 -1.08
C THR A 101 -1.62 -17.86 -1.59
N CYS A 102 -1.90 -16.63 -2.01
CA CYS A 102 -3.22 -16.20 -2.48
C CYS A 102 -3.08 -15.00 -3.43
N PRO A 103 -2.60 -15.22 -4.66
CA PRO A 103 -2.39 -14.13 -5.61
C PRO A 103 -3.71 -13.46 -6.07
N ASP A 104 -4.85 -14.10 -5.83
CA ASP A 104 -6.20 -13.55 -6.06
C ASP A 104 -6.46 -12.24 -5.33
N VAL A 105 -5.71 -11.93 -4.27
CA VAL A 105 -5.74 -10.62 -3.58
C VAL A 105 -5.52 -9.47 -4.57
N PHE A 106 -4.73 -9.68 -5.63
CA PHE A 106 -4.41 -8.63 -6.59
C PHE A 106 -5.48 -8.44 -7.67
N CYS A 107 -6.32 -9.45 -7.94
CA CYS A 107 -7.13 -9.50 -9.16
C CYS A 107 -8.20 -8.40 -9.26
N GLU A 108 -8.68 -7.88 -8.13
CA GLU A 108 -9.68 -6.81 -8.11
C GLU A 108 -9.06 -5.41 -8.19
N LEU A 109 -7.74 -5.30 -8.00
CA LEU A 109 -7.05 -4.03 -7.95
C LEU A 109 -6.84 -3.47 -9.37
N MET A 110 -6.71 -2.15 -9.46
CA MET A 110 -6.15 -1.46 -10.62
C MET A 110 -4.68 -1.10 -10.40
N GLN A 111 -4.28 -0.83 -9.16
CA GLN A 111 -2.91 -0.46 -8.80
C GLN A 111 -2.54 -1.03 -7.43
N ILE A 112 -1.35 -1.62 -7.32
CA ILE A 112 -0.76 -1.99 -6.03
C ILE A 112 0.66 -1.46 -5.92
N LEU A 113 0.95 -0.85 -4.77
CA LEU A 113 2.28 -0.44 -4.40
C LEU A 113 2.86 -1.43 -3.40
N THR A 114 4.17 -1.63 -3.45
CA THR A 114 4.88 -2.37 -2.42
C THR A 114 6.23 -1.76 -2.11
N GLY A 115 6.69 -1.83 -0.87
CA GLY A 115 7.93 -1.19 -0.44
C GLY A 115 8.32 -1.55 0.99
N GLY A 116 9.41 -0.93 1.45
CA GLY A 116 9.98 -1.16 2.79
C GLY A 116 11.09 -2.22 2.81
N GLU A 117 11.14 -3.12 1.83
CA GLU A 117 12.26 -4.04 1.60
C GLU A 117 12.49 -4.26 0.10
N ALA A 118 13.63 -4.86 -0.24
CA ALA A 118 13.95 -5.26 -1.61
C ALA A 118 12.89 -6.23 -2.17
N LEU A 119 12.30 -5.86 -3.30
CA LEU A 119 11.40 -6.69 -4.08
C LEU A 119 12.20 -7.50 -5.10
N ASP A 120 12.07 -8.83 -5.05
CA ASP A 120 12.68 -9.72 -6.02
C ASP A 120 11.80 -9.89 -7.27
N TYR A 121 12.45 -10.11 -8.41
CA TYR A 121 11.79 -10.23 -9.71
C TYR A 121 10.84 -11.44 -9.79
N ALA A 122 11.16 -12.55 -9.10
CA ALA A 122 10.34 -13.76 -9.13
C ALA A 122 8.96 -13.52 -8.52
N THR A 123 8.92 -12.86 -7.36
CA THR A 123 7.68 -12.46 -6.68
C THR A 123 6.84 -11.53 -7.55
N LEU A 124 7.46 -10.50 -8.15
CA LEU A 124 6.76 -9.58 -9.05
C LEU A 124 6.18 -10.30 -10.28
N ARG A 125 6.93 -11.24 -10.85
CA ARG A 125 6.48 -12.03 -12.01
C ARG A 125 5.27 -12.91 -11.64
N GLN A 126 5.27 -13.52 -10.46
CA GLN A 126 4.14 -14.32 -9.98
C GLN A 126 2.88 -13.47 -9.79
N ALA A 127 3.01 -12.30 -9.16
CA ALA A 127 1.89 -11.38 -8.98
C ALA A 127 1.33 -10.88 -10.33
N ARG A 128 2.20 -10.52 -11.28
CA ARG A 128 1.81 -10.10 -12.63
C ARG A 128 1.13 -11.20 -13.44
N ALA A 129 1.53 -12.45 -13.27
CA ALA A 129 0.90 -13.57 -13.95
C ALA A 129 -0.55 -13.78 -13.49
N ALA A 130 -0.83 -13.54 -12.20
CA ALA A 130 -2.17 -13.66 -11.65
C ALA A 130 -3.08 -12.45 -11.99
N ALA A 131 -2.51 -11.24 -12.03
CA ALA A 131 -3.27 -10.01 -12.24
C ALA A 131 -2.59 -9.11 -13.29
N PRO A 132 -2.64 -9.47 -14.59
CA PRO A 132 -1.88 -8.80 -15.64
C PRO A 132 -2.35 -7.37 -15.95
N HIS A 133 -3.58 -7.02 -15.55
CA HIS A 133 -4.15 -5.67 -15.70
C HIS A 133 -3.72 -4.70 -14.60
N VAL A 134 -3.10 -5.18 -13.52
CA VAL A 134 -2.73 -4.36 -12.36
C VAL A 134 -1.45 -3.59 -12.63
N ALA A 135 -1.45 -2.30 -12.29
CA ALA A 135 -0.23 -1.51 -12.21
C ALA A 135 0.54 -1.84 -10.92
N PHE A 136 1.69 -2.51 -11.05
CA PHE A 136 2.60 -2.81 -9.93
C PHE A 136 3.69 -1.75 -9.80
N THR A 137 3.78 -1.13 -8.62
CA THR A 137 4.78 -0.10 -8.31
C THR A 137 5.65 -0.55 -7.14
N ASN A 138 6.97 -0.61 -7.35
CA ASN A 138 7.94 -0.80 -6.27
C ASN A 138 8.33 0.58 -5.72
N ALA A 139 8.08 0.81 -4.44
CA ALA A 139 8.28 2.08 -3.76
C ALA A 139 9.49 1.98 -2.81
N TYR A 140 10.30 3.05 -2.80
CA TYR A 140 11.44 3.19 -1.91
C TYR A 140 11.45 4.61 -1.34
N GLY A 141 11.67 4.70 -0.03
CA GLY A 141 11.90 5.94 0.68
C GLY A 141 12.14 5.65 2.16
N PRO A 142 13.13 6.29 2.80
CA PRO A 142 13.16 6.37 4.25
C PRO A 142 12.04 7.29 4.76
N THR A 143 11.85 7.32 6.07
CA THR A 143 10.86 8.23 6.68
C THR A 143 11.27 9.70 6.58
N GLU A 144 12.56 10.00 6.61
CA GLU A 144 13.15 11.37 6.52
C GLU A 144 13.05 12.01 5.13
#